data_AF-A0A958YTR4-F1
#
_entry.id   AF-A0A958YTR4-F1
#
_cell.length_a   1.000
_cell.length_b   1.000
_cell.length_c   1.000
_cell.angle_alpha   90.00
_cell.angle_beta   90.00
_cell.angle_gamma   90.00
#
_symmetry.space_group_name_H-M   'P 1'
#
loop_
_entity.id
_entity.type
_entity.pdbx_description
1 polymer ?
#
loop_
_entity_poly.entity_id
_entity_poly.type
_entity_poly.pdbx_seq_one_letter_code
_entity_poly.pdbx_strand_id
1 'polypeptide(L)'
;MYSIDEIRENYKEFSDSKIENIAKKESKGLRKEVLGILKDEIEKRKLDKNLISWVETETKTYSGIERDLLIKKIQNLNCPKCSEKKDRLYGFEIN
;
A
#
# COMPACT_ATOMS: atom_id res chain seq x y z
N MET A 1 -5.46 -11.89 -21.11
CA MET A 1 -4.89 -11.65 -19.76
C MET A 1 -3.46 -12.18 -19.79
N TYR A 2 -2.46 -11.35 -19.49
CA TYR A 2 -1.06 -11.81 -19.50
C TYR A 2 -0.81 -12.82 -18.38
N SER A 3 0.01 -13.82 -18.70
CA SER A 3 0.55 -14.80 -17.76
C SER A 3 1.54 -14.16 -16.79
N ILE A 4 1.82 -14.86 -15.69
CA ILE A 4 2.78 -14.42 -14.68
C ILE A 4 4.20 -14.34 -15.26
N ASP A 5 4.56 -15.26 -16.16
CA ASP A 5 5.88 -15.29 -16.77
C ASP A 5 6.07 -14.13 -17.77
N GLU A 6 5.07 -13.82 -18.59
CA GLU A 6 5.11 -12.64 -19.47
C GLU A 6 5.27 -11.34 -18.67
N ILE A 7 4.57 -11.23 -17.52
CA ILE A 7 4.69 -10.04 -16.65
C ILE A 7 6.10 -9.94 -16.07
N ARG A 8 6.67 -11.06 -15.63
CA ARG A 8 8.05 -11.10 -15.10
C ARG A 8 9.07 -10.68 -16.15
N GLU A 9 8.95 -11.16 -17.40
CA GLU A 9 9.85 -10.75 -18.47
C GLU A 9 9.69 -9.26 -18.81
N ASN A 10 8.46 -8.77 -18.93
CA ASN A 10 8.20 -7.34 -19.20
C ASN A 10 8.81 -6.43 -18.12
N TYR A 11 8.71 -6.82 -16.84
CA TYR A 11 9.25 -6.01 -15.74
C TYR A 11 10.78 -5.91 -15.79
N LYS A 12 11.49 -6.92 -16.31
CA LYS A 12 12.95 -6.85 -16.50
C LYS A 12 13.35 -5.77 -17.51
N GLU A 13 12.53 -5.53 -18.53
CA GLU A 13 12.78 -4.52 -19.55
C GLU A 13 12.43 -3.10 -19.11
N PHE A 14 11.66 -2.95 -18.02
CA PHE A 14 11.31 -1.64 -17.49
C PHE A 14 12.50 -0.93 -16.86
N SER A 15 12.52 0.39 -16.95
CA SER A 15 13.47 1.21 -16.20
C SER A 15 13.11 1.24 -14.72
N ASP A 16 14.11 1.55 -13.88
CA ASP A 16 13.91 1.66 -12.43
C ASP A 16 12.81 2.67 -12.09
N SER A 17 12.80 3.83 -12.75
CA SER A 17 11.75 4.84 -12.60
C SER A 17 10.35 4.31 -12.89
N LYS A 18 10.20 3.38 -13.85
CA LYS A 18 8.91 2.76 -14.16
C LYS A 18 8.51 1.76 -13.09
N ILE A 19 9.44 0.94 -12.59
CA ILE A 19 9.20 0.04 -11.46
C ILE A 19 8.79 0.83 -10.20
N GLU A 20 9.46 1.93 -9.91
CA GLU A 20 9.08 2.82 -8.80
C GLU A 20 7.67 3.40 -8.96
N ASN A 21 7.33 3.87 -10.17
CA ASN A 21 6.01 4.44 -10.43
C ASN A 21 4.90 3.39 -10.27
N ILE A 22 5.13 2.16 -10.74
CA ILE A 22 4.19 1.05 -10.55
C ILE A 22 3.99 0.79 -9.06
N ALA A 23 5.08 0.71 -8.28
CA ALA A 23 5.02 0.47 -6.83
C ALA A 23 4.23 1.56 -6.08
N LYS A 24 4.45 2.83 -6.42
CA LYS A 24 3.86 3.98 -5.74
C LYS A 24 2.42 4.30 -6.17
N LYS A 25 2.03 4.01 -7.42
CA LYS A 25 0.76 4.51 -7.98
C LYS A 25 -0.17 3.44 -8.54
N GLU A 26 0.37 2.30 -8.96
CA GLU A 26 -0.39 1.29 -9.70
C GLU A 26 -0.59 0.00 -8.89
N SER A 27 0.13 -0.17 -7.77
CA SER A 27 0.18 -1.39 -6.96
C SER A 27 -1.19 -1.87 -6.46
N LYS A 28 -2.08 -0.95 -6.06
CA LYS A 28 -3.44 -1.28 -5.58
C LYS A 28 -4.28 -2.08 -6.60
N GLY A 29 -4.03 -1.90 -7.90
CA GLY A 29 -4.77 -2.58 -8.98
C GLY A 29 -4.18 -3.92 -9.42
N LEU A 30 -3.02 -4.32 -8.88
CA LEU A 30 -2.30 -5.51 -9.32
C LEU A 30 -2.80 -6.77 -8.61
N ARG A 31 -2.76 -7.91 -9.31
CA ARG A 31 -3.01 -9.23 -8.71
C ARG A 31 -1.93 -9.57 -7.69
N LYS A 32 -2.27 -10.34 -6.66
CA LYS A 32 -1.34 -10.77 -5.60
C LYS A 32 -0.04 -11.39 -6.14
N GLU A 33 -0.14 -12.21 -7.18
CA GLU A 33 1.03 -12.85 -7.80
C GLU A 33 1.96 -11.83 -8.48
N VAL A 34 1.38 -10.79 -9.08
CA VAL A 34 2.11 -9.69 -9.73
C VAL A 34 2.78 -8.79 -8.70
N LEU A 35 2.14 -8.60 -7.54
CA LEU A 35 2.77 -7.90 -6.40
C LEU A 35 4.04 -8.60 -5.93
N GLY A 36 4.04 -9.94 -5.92
CA GLY A 36 5.24 -10.73 -5.62
C GLY A 36 6.37 -10.41 -6.61
N ILE A 37 6.08 -10.50 -7.91
CA ILE A 37 7.05 -10.18 -8.97
C ILE A 37 7.58 -8.75 -8.83
N LEU A 38 6.72 -7.78 -8.54
CA LEU A 38 7.11 -6.39 -8.37
C LEU A 38 8.11 -6.21 -7.22
N LYS A 39 7.85 -6.87 -6.07
CA LYS A 39 8.74 -6.83 -4.91
C LYS A 39 10.08 -7.50 -5.20
N ASP A 40 10.06 -8.67 -5.84
CA ASP A 40 11.27 -9.39 -6.24
C ASP A 40 12.16 -8.52 -7.15
N GLU A 41 11.56 -7.80 -8.10
CA GLU A 41 12.29 -6.93 -9.02
C GLU A 41 12.86 -5.68 -8.31
N ILE A 42 12.14 -5.11 -7.34
CA ILE A 42 12.64 -4.02 -6.48
C ILE A 42 13.87 -4.47 -5.68
N GLU A 43 13.82 -5.66 -5.08
CA GLU A 43 14.94 -6.21 -4.30
C GLU A 43 16.15 -6.55 -5.18
N LYS A 44 15.90 -7.24 -6.30
CA LYS A 44 16.94 -7.63 -7.26
C LYS A 44 17.73 -6.44 -7.80
N ARG A 45 17.05 -5.32 -8.05
CA ARG A 45 17.65 -4.07 -8.53
C ARG A 45 18.23 -3.19 -7.43
N LYS A 46 18.06 -3.56 -6.16
CA LYS A 46 18.47 -2.78 -4.99
C LYS A 46 17.87 -1.36 -4.98
N LEU A 47 16.61 -1.24 -5.41
CA LEU A 47 15.86 0.01 -5.32
C LEU A 47 15.50 0.33 -3.86
N ASP A 48 14.92 1.51 -3.63
CA ASP A 48 14.49 1.91 -2.29
C ASP A 48 13.54 0.86 -1.69
N LYS A 49 13.95 0.25 -0.58
CA LYS A 49 13.16 -0.77 0.13
C LYS A 49 11.85 -0.23 0.66
N ASN A 50 11.73 1.09 0.84
CA ASN A 50 10.45 1.70 1.21
C ASN A 50 9.36 1.45 0.17
N LEU A 51 9.72 1.19 -1.10
CA LEU A 51 8.77 0.83 -2.15
C LEU A 51 8.01 -0.46 -1.82
N ILE A 52 8.65 -1.43 -1.15
CA ILE A 52 7.99 -2.67 -0.73
C ILE A 52 6.93 -2.36 0.33
N SER A 53 7.28 -1.51 1.30
CA SER A 53 6.36 -1.06 2.34
C SER A 53 5.19 -0.26 1.75
N TRP A 54 5.44 0.58 0.74
CA TRP A 54 4.40 1.27 -0.02
C TRP A 54 3.45 0.27 -0.68
N VAL A 55 3.97 -0.70 -1.44
CA VAL A 55 3.17 -1.74 -2.10
C VAL A 55 2.31 -2.50 -1.09
N GLU A 56 2.86 -2.87 0.06
CA GLU A 56 2.11 -3.57 1.11
C GLU A 56 1.02 -2.71 1.71
N THR A 57 1.31 -1.45 2.00
CA THR A 57 0.35 -0.52 2.58
C THR A 57 -0.80 -0.26 1.62
N GLU A 58 -0.50 -0.03 0.35
CA GLU A 58 -1.51 0.34 -0.65
C GLU A 58 -2.41 -0.82 -1.08
N THR A 59 -1.91 -2.05 -0.91
CA THR A 59 -2.67 -3.27 -1.21
C THR A 59 -3.32 -3.86 0.03
N LYS A 60 -3.02 -3.34 1.22
CA LYS A 60 -3.64 -3.76 2.47
C LYS A 60 -5.07 -3.22 2.52
N THR A 61 -6.02 -4.14 2.64
CA THR A 61 -7.43 -3.81 2.90
C THR A 61 -7.71 -4.07 4.37
N TYR A 62 -8.08 -3.03 5.11
CA TYR A 62 -8.52 -3.17 6.50
C TYR A 62 -9.99 -3.59 6.54
N SER A 63 -10.29 -4.75 7.11
CA SER A 63 -11.66 -5.28 7.19
C SER A 63 -11.98 -5.85 8.57
N GLY A 64 -13.29 -5.93 8.86
CA GLY A 64 -13.81 -6.49 10.12
C GLY A 64 -13.19 -5.88 11.38
N ILE A 65 -12.67 -6.74 12.26
CA ILE A 65 -12.16 -6.37 13.59
C ILE A 65 -11.00 -5.37 13.51
N GLU A 66 -10.08 -5.52 12.53
CA GLU A 66 -8.91 -4.63 12.42
C GLU A 66 -9.36 -3.19 12.13
N ARG A 67 -10.34 -3.03 11.25
CA ARG A 67 -10.94 -1.72 10.94
C ARG A 67 -11.61 -1.12 12.18
N ASP A 68 -12.43 -1.90 12.88
CA ASP A 68 -13.16 -1.41 14.05
C ASP A 68 -12.20 -1.00 15.19
N LEU A 69 -11.07 -1.72 15.33
CA LEU A 69 -9.99 -1.34 16.24
C LEU A 69 -9.33 -0.02 15.83
N LEU A 70 -9.08 0.21 14.54
CA LEU A 70 -8.53 1.48 14.05
C LEU A 70 -9.50 2.64 14.30
N ILE A 71 -10.79 2.47 14.01
CA ILE A 71 -11.83 3.48 14.28
C ILE A 71 -11.88 3.80 15.78
N LYS A 72 -11.88 2.78 16.66
CA LYS A 72 -11.84 2.97 18.11
C LYS A 72 -10.58 3.68 18.58
N LYS A 73 -9.42 3.39 17.99
CA LYS A 73 -8.18 4.12 18.30
C LYS A 73 -8.32 5.59 17.96
N ILE A 74 -8.80 5.92 16.75
CA ILE A 74 -9.02 7.31 16.31
C ILE A 74 -9.96 8.06 17.25
N GLN A 75 -11.10 7.45 17.60
CA GLN A 75 -12.09 8.03 18.52
C GLN A 75 -11.54 8.40 19.90
N ASN A 76 -10.43 7.78 20.31
CA ASN A 76 -9.80 7.99 21.61
C ASN A 76 -8.57 8.90 21.58
N LEU A 77 -8.17 9.42 20.41
CA LEU A 77 -7.07 10.38 20.28
C LEU A 77 -7.53 11.79 20.66
N ASN A 78 -6.59 12.61 21.11
CA ASN A 78 -6.83 14.02 21.37
C ASN A 78 -7.05 14.76 20.04
N CYS A 79 -7.90 15.79 20.06
CA CYS A 79 -8.12 16.61 18.87
C CYS A 79 -6.80 17.29 18.46
N PRO A 80 -6.32 17.14 17.22
CA PRO A 80 -5.07 17.74 16.79
C PRO A 80 -5.12 19.27 16.75
N LYS A 81 -6.32 19.87 16.74
CA LYS A 81 -6.51 21.33 16.70
C LYS A 81 -6.49 21.99 18.07
N CYS A 82 -7.01 21.32 19.09
CA CYS A 82 -7.17 21.92 20.43
C CYS A 82 -6.57 21.09 21.56
N SER A 83 -6.01 19.91 21.28
CA SER A 83 -5.41 18.96 22.24
C SER A 83 -6.32 18.45 23.36
N GLU A 84 -7.55 18.95 23.41
CA GLU A 84 -8.58 18.57 24.36
C GLU A 84 -9.30 17.28 23.91
N LYS A 85 -9.72 16.50 24.90
CA LYS A 85 -10.43 15.24 24.72
C LYS A 85 -11.94 15.41 24.93
N LYS A 86 -12.49 16.50 24.40
CA LYS A 86 -13.88 16.94 24.69
C LYS A 86 -14.92 16.17 23.87
N ASP A 87 -14.63 15.90 22.60
CA ASP A 87 -15.51 15.15 21.69
C ASP A 87 -14.75 14.00 21.01
N ARG A 88 -15.45 12.91 20.69
CA ARG A 88 -14.87 11.77 19.96
C ARG A 88 -14.47 12.24 18.56
N LEU A 89 -13.24 11.96 18.14
CA LEU A 89 -12.86 12.11 16.74
C LEU A 89 -13.57 11.05 15.90
N TYR A 90 -13.93 11.39 14.67
CA TYR A 90 -14.54 10.45 13.75
C TYR A 90 -13.56 10.06 12.66
N GLY A 91 -13.41 8.75 12.44
CA GLY A 91 -12.73 8.19 11.29
C GLY A 91 -13.77 7.66 10.31
N PHE A 92 -13.63 7.99 9.02
CA PHE A 92 -14.50 7.53 7.96
C PHE A 92 -13.67 7.03 6.78
N GLU A 93 -14.24 6.09 6.03
CA GLU A 93 -13.71 5.66 4.74
C GLU A 93 -14.24 6.61 3.66
N ILE A 94 -13.34 7.13 2.83
CA ILE A 94 -13.72 7.92 1.65
C ILE A 94 -13.53 6.99 0.46
N ASN A 95 -14.65 6.60 -0.16
CA ASN A 95 -14.69 5.77 -1.36
C ASN A 95 -14.43 6.62 -2.62
#